data_AF-A0A060BUY9-F1
#
_entry.id   AF-A0A060BUY9-F1
#
_cell.length_a   1.000
_cell.length_b   1.000
_cell.length_c   1.000
_cell.angle_alpha   90.00
_cell.angle_beta   90.00
_cell.angle_gamma   90.00
#
_symmetry.space_group_name_H-M   'P 1'
#
loop_
_entity.id
_entity.type
_entity.pdbx_description
1 polymer ?
#
loop_
_entity_poly.entity_id
_entity_poly.type
_entity_poly.pdbx_seq_one_letter_code
_entity_poly.pdbx_strand_id
1 'polypeptide(L)'
;MSRRMFAAQGTPAAIHTTDDLEAGAADADMVLIQLRVGGQAARKGDEIFPHACGCIGQETTGPGGFAKALRTVPVVLDVAETVRRRAAPNAWIIDFTNPVGIVTRALLEAGHRAIGLCNVAIGFQRRFADLLGVDHTQVQ
;
A
#
# COMPACT_ATOMS: atom_id res chain seq x y z
N MET A 1 -7.43 17.23 -9.51
CA MET A 1 -7.89 17.47 -8.12
C MET A 1 -6.74 17.93 -7.22
N SER A 2 -5.62 17.20 -7.15
CA SER A 2 -4.49 17.50 -6.25
C SER A 2 -3.90 18.91 -6.40
N ARG A 3 -3.71 19.41 -7.63
CA ARG A 3 -3.24 20.80 -7.86
C ARG A 3 -4.13 21.86 -7.23
N ARG A 4 -5.45 21.66 -7.27
CA ARG A 4 -6.42 22.57 -6.63
C ARG A 4 -6.31 22.52 -5.11
N MET A 5 -6.11 21.32 -4.55
CA MET A 5 -5.95 21.15 -3.10
C MET A 5 -4.69 21.84 -2.59
N PHE A 6 -3.56 21.70 -3.28
CA PHE A 6 -2.31 22.40 -2.91
C PHE A 6 -2.42 23.92 -3.07
N ALA A 7 -3.04 24.42 -4.15
CA ALA A 7 -3.26 25.85 -4.32
C ALA A 7 -4.13 26.43 -3.19
N ALA A 8 -5.19 25.74 -2.79
CA ALA A 8 -6.06 26.17 -1.69
C ALA A 8 -5.35 26.20 -0.34
N GLN A 9 -4.34 25.35 -0.12
CA GLN A 9 -3.53 25.31 1.10
C GLN A 9 -2.28 26.20 1.01
N GLY A 10 -2.08 26.93 -0.09
CA GLY A 10 -0.87 27.74 -0.31
C GLY A 10 0.43 26.92 -0.34
N THR A 11 0.35 25.61 -0.62
CA THR A 11 1.52 24.72 -0.60
C THR A 11 2.34 24.92 -1.89
N PRO A 12 3.65 25.25 -1.80
CA PRO A 12 4.48 25.54 -2.97
C PRO A 12 4.97 24.29 -3.72
N ALA A 13 4.40 23.10 -3.45
CA ALA A 13 4.86 21.85 -4.04
C ALA A 13 4.43 21.68 -5.51
N ALA A 14 5.34 21.21 -6.35
CA ALA A 14 5.06 20.86 -7.73
C ALA A 14 4.34 19.50 -7.82
N ILE A 15 3.32 19.40 -8.67
CA ILE A 15 2.58 18.15 -8.91
C ILE A 15 2.69 17.75 -10.39
N HIS A 16 3.28 16.59 -10.60
CA HIS A 16 3.41 15.94 -11.90
C HIS A 16 2.58 14.65 -11.90
N THR A 17 2.07 14.27 -13.07
CA THR A 17 1.31 13.03 -13.28
C THR A 17 1.81 12.40 -14.55
N THR A 18 1.99 11.08 -14.54
CA THR A 18 2.45 10.30 -15.68
C THR A 18 1.85 8.91 -15.59
N ASP A 19 1.66 8.26 -16.73
CA ASP A 19 1.37 6.83 -16.89
C ASP A 19 2.63 6.01 -17.16
N ASP A 20 3.76 6.65 -17.46
CA ASP A 20 5.08 6.05 -17.52
C ASP A 20 5.68 5.92 -16.12
N LEU A 21 5.82 4.67 -15.66
CA LEU A 21 6.40 4.33 -14.36
C LEU A 21 7.88 4.72 -14.24
N GLU A 22 8.66 4.59 -15.31
CA GLU A 22 10.09 4.94 -15.26
C GLU A 22 10.28 6.44 -15.08
N ALA A 23 9.51 7.23 -15.83
CA ALA A 23 9.48 8.69 -15.66
C ALA A 23 8.94 9.09 -14.29
N GLY A 24 7.96 8.37 -13.74
CA GLY A 24 7.39 8.63 -12.42
C GLY A 24 8.32 8.29 -11.25
N ALA A 25 9.21 7.32 -11.44
CA ALA A 25 10.17 6.89 -10.42
C ALA A 25 11.52 7.62 -10.50
N ALA A 26 11.78 8.35 -11.59
CA ALA A 26 13.05 9.04 -11.82
C ALA A 26 13.42 9.96 -10.65
N ASP A 27 14.63 9.78 -10.12
CA ASP A 27 15.22 10.58 -9.03
C ASP A 27 14.42 10.61 -7.71
N ALA A 28 13.45 9.72 -7.52
CA ALA A 28 12.62 9.71 -6.32
C ALA A 28 13.42 9.27 -5.08
N ASP A 29 13.33 10.03 -3.98
CA ASP A 29 13.86 9.62 -2.67
C ASP A 29 12.97 8.61 -1.95
N MET A 30 11.66 8.66 -2.24
CA MET A 30 10.66 7.75 -1.67
C MET A 30 9.59 7.45 -2.71
N VAL A 31 9.16 6.19 -2.75
CA VAL A 31 8.08 5.71 -3.63
C VAL A 31 7.00 5.07 -2.78
N LEU A 32 5.80 5.67 -2.79
CA LEU A 32 4.63 5.11 -2.13
C LEU A 32 3.83 4.26 -3.11
N ILE A 33 3.59 2.99 -2.77
CA ILE A 33 2.76 2.08 -3.57
C ILE A 33 1.45 1.79 -2.85
N GLN A 34 0.34 1.96 -3.57
CA GLN A 34 -1.03 1.74 -3.06
C GLN A 34 -1.90 1.06 -4.13
N LEU A 35 -1.37 -0.01 -4.70
CA LEU A 35 -1.95 -0.68 -5.87
C LEU A 35 -3.14 -1.57 -5.48
N ARG A 36 -4.01 -1.83 -6.47
CA ARG A 36 -5.06 -2.85 -6.39
C ARG A 36 -5.11 -3.62 -7.70
N VAL A 37 -4.28 -4.64 -7.81
CA VAL A 37 -4.20 -5.46 -9.02
C VAL A 37 -5.52 -6.21 -9.23
N GLY A 38 -6.12 -6.05 -10.41
CA GLY A 38 -7.44 -6.56 -10.75
C GLY A 38 -8.63 -5.70 -10.25
N GLY A 39 -8.35 -4.58 -9.57
CA GLY A 39 -9.37 -3.63 -9.16
C GLY A 39 -10.43 -4.21 -8.22
N GLN A 40 -11.62 -3.60 -8.24
CA GLN A 40 -12.75 -4.05 -7.42
C GLN A 40 -13.40 -5.34 -7.94
N ALA A 41 -13.29 -5.60 -9.24
CA ALA A 41 -13.82 -6.82 -9.84
C ALA A 41 -13.12 -8.08 -9.29
N ALA A 42 -11.79 -8.06 -9.19
CA ALA A 42 -11.04 -9.16 -8.59
C ALA A 42 -11.37 -9.33 -7.10
N ARG A 43 -11.43 -8.22 -6.35
CA ARG A 43 -11.83 -8.23 -4.92
C ARG A 43 -13.19 -8.89 -4.72
N LYS A 44 -14.18 -8.56 -5.56
CA LYS A 44 -15.50 -9.19 -5.51
C LYS A 44 -15.40 -10.71 -5.67
N GLY A 45 -14.54 -11.19 -6.57
CA GLY A 45 -14.25 -12.62 -6.70
C GLY A 45 -13.65 -13.20 -5.42
N ASP A 46 -12.61 -12.55 -4.88
CA ASP A 46 -11.88 -12.99 -3.67
C ASP A 46 -12.80 -13.13 -2.44
N GLU A 47 -13.82 -12.28 -2.34
CA GLU A 47 -14.78 -12.30 -1.23
C GLU A 47 -15.95 -13.27 -1.46
N ILE A 48 -16.18 -13.75 -2.69
CA ILE A 48 -17.31 -14.64 -3.02
C ILE A 48 -16.89 -16.10 -3.11
N PHE A 49 -15.83 -16.42 -3.88
CA PHE A 49 -15.46 -17.81 -4.17
C PHE A 49 -15.19 -18.66 -2.92
N PRO A 50 -14.59 -18.14 -1.82
CA PRO A 50 -14.25 -18.98 -0.68
C PRO A 50 -15.47 -19.58 0.01
N HIS A 51 -16.64 -18.93 -0.10
CA HIS A 51 -17.89 -19.41 0.49
C HIS A 51 -18.35 -20.75 -0.11
N ALA A 52 -18.01 -21.04 -1.37
CA ALA A 52 -18.33 -22.33 -2.00
C ALA A 52 -17.65 -23.51 -1.28
N CYS A 53 -16.55 -23.24 -0.56
CA CYS A 53 -15.81 -24.23 0.23
C CYS A 53 -16.05 -24.08 1.74
N GLY A 54 -17.07 -23.31 2.15
CA GLY A 54 -17.32 -23.03 3.58
C GLY A 54 -16.26 -22.14 4.25
N CYS A 55 -15.43 -21.45 3.47
CA CYS A 55 -14.40 -20.54 3.98
C CYS A 55 -14.87 -19.08 3.96
N ILE A 56 -14.26 -18.25 4.81
CA ILE A 56 -14.48 -16.80 4.81
C ILE A 56 -13.88 -16.19 3.54
N GLY A 57 -14.65 -15.35 2.85
CA GLY A 57 -14.16 -14.45 1.82
C GLY A 57 -13.76 -13.10 2.42
N GLN A 58 -12.48 -12.76 2.37
CA GLN A 58 -11.95 -11.49 2.87
C GLN A 58 -10.74 -11.04 2.04
N GLU A 59 -10.57 -9.72 1.88
CA GLU A 59 -9.59 -9.10 0.98
C GLU A 59 -8.11 -9.45 1.27
N THR A 60 -7.75 -9.67 2.53
CA THR A 60 -6.35 -9.74 3.01
C THR A 60 -6.03 -11.00 3.81
N THR A 61 -7.03 -11.84 4.06
CA THR A 61 -6.97 -13.01 4.94
C THR A 61 -7.73 -14.16 4.29
N GLY A 62 -7.32 -15.39 4.59
CA GLY A 62 -7.93 -16.58 4.01
C GLY A 62 -7.66 -16.72 2.51
N PRO A 63 -8.47 -17.54 1.80
CA PRO A 63 -8.25 -17.83 0.38
C PRO A 63 -8.32 -16.58 -0.51
N GLY A 64 -9.20 -15.62 -0.19
CA GLY A 64 -9.31 -14.35 -0.91
C GLY A 64 -8.05 -13.49 -0.78
N GLY A 65 -7.54 -13.32 0.44
CA GLY A 65 -6.28 -12.63 0.69
C GLY A 65 -5.08 -13.27 0.01
N PHE A 66 -5.03 -14.60 -0.01
CA PHE A 66 -3.99 -15.32 -0.72
C PHE A 66 -4.07 -15.14 -2.24
N ALA A 67 -5.27 -15.23 -2.82
CA ALA A 67 -5.48 -14.97 -4.24
C ALA A 67 -5.07 -13.53 -4.62
N LYS A 68 -5.38 -12.55 -3.77
CA LYS A 68 -4.90 -11.17 -3.92
C LYS A 68 -3.38 -11.09 -3.90
N ALA A 69 -2.72 -11.76 -2.95
CA ALA A 69 -1.26 -11.79 -2.87
C ALA A 69 -0.62 -12.33 -4.16
N LEU A 70 -1.14 -13.45 -4.68
CA LEU A 70 -0.63 -14.08 -5.91
C LEU A 70 -0.68 -13.15 -7.12
N ARG A 71 -1.71 -12.31 -7.23
CA ARG A 71 -1.82 -11.31 -8.31
C ARG A 71 -0.94 -10.08 -8.06
N THR A 72 -0.69 -9.75 -6.81
CA THR A 72 -0.11 -8.46 -6.42
C THR A 72 1.41 -8.50 -6.31
N VAL A 73 1.97 -9.55 -5.72
CA VAL A 73 3.42 -9.67 -5.48
C VAL A 73 4.24 -9.52 -6.76
N PRO A 74 3.92 -10.19 -7.89
CA PRO A 74 4.70 -10.04 -9.12
C PRO A 74 4.75 -8.58 -9.61
N VAL A 75 3.58 -7.91 -9.65
CA VAL A 75 3.48 -6.52 -10.10
C VAL A 75 4.25 -5.57 -9.19
N VAL A 76 4.19 -5.80 -7.87
CA VAL A 76 4.93 -4.96 -6.92
C VAL A 76 6.45 -5.17 -7.07
N LEU A 77 6.91 -6.40 -7.31
CA LEU A 77 8.34 -6.65 -7.57
C LEU A 77 8.81 -6.01 -8.88
N ASP A 78 7.99 -6.04 -9.94
CA ASP A 78 8.30 -5.35 -11.21
C ASP A 78 8.42 -3.82 -11.01
N VAL A 79 7.51 -3.25 -10.21
CA VAL A 79 7.58 -1.84 -9.81
C VAL A 79 8.84 -1.57 -9.00
N ALA A 80 9.14 -2.40 -8.00
CA ALA A 80 10.30 -2.22 -7.12
C ALA A 80 11.63 -2.32 -7.88
N GLU A 81 11.70 -3.18 -8.89
CA GLU A 81 12.85 -3.32 -9.78
C GLU A 81 13.01 -2.06 -10.66
N THR A 82 11.90 -1.47 -11.12
CA THR A 82 11.94 -0.17 -11.80
C THR A 82 12.42 0.94 -10.87
N VAL A 83 11.92 0.98 -9.64
CA VAL A 83 12.38 1.93 -8.61
C VAL A 83 13.88 1.78 -8.37
N ARG A 84 14.39 0.54 -8.23
CA ARG A 84 15.82 0.28 -8.05
C ARG A 84 16.68 0.87 -9.18
N ARG A 85 16.20 0.84 -10.43
CA ARG A 85 16.94 1.35 -11.60
C ARG A 85 16.82 2.85 -11.80
N ARG A 86 15.68 3.46 -11.43
CA ARG A 86 15.33 4.83 -11.83
C ARG A 86 15.32 5.84 -10.69
N ALA A 87 15.10 5.40 -9.46
CA ALA A 87 15.01 6.28 -8.30
C ALA A 87 16.39 6.65 -7.74
N ALA A 88 16.42 7.56 -6.75
CA ALA A 88 17.66 7.97 -6.12
C ALA A 88 18.38 6.78 -5.45
N PRO A 89 19.73 6.77 -5.39
CA PRO A 89 20.46 5.78 -4.61
C PRO A 89 19.98 5.83 -3.16
N ASN A 90 19.41 4.73 -2.66
CA ASN A 90 18.75 4.61 -1.35
C ASN A 90 17.27 5.03 -1.28
N ALA A 91 16.55 5.08 -2.40
CA ALA A 91 15.11 5.31 -2.35
C ALA A 91 14.38 4.32 -1.40
N TRP A 92 13.45 4.82 -0.61
CA TRP A 92 12.57 3.98 0.21
C TRP A 92 11.30 3.60 -0.56
N ILE A 93 10.89 2.33 -0.47
CA ILE A 93 9.54 1.92 -0.86
C ILE A 93 8.65 1.95 0.39
N ILE A 94 7.57 2.73 0.32
CA ILE A 94 6.52 2.77 1.34
C ILE A 94 5.32 1.99 0.81
N ASP A 95 5.09 0.80 1.36
CA ASP A 95 4.08 -0.13 0.90
C ASP A 95 2.76 0.00 1.69
N PHE A 96 1.73 0.51 1.04
CA PHE A 96 0.33 0.48 1.49
C PHE A 96 -0.50 -0.59 0.74
N THR A 97 0.14 -1.37 -0.13
CA THR A 97 -0.53 -2.34 -0.97
C THR A 97 -0.82 -3.60 -0.18
N ASN A 98 -2.11 -3.90 -0.02
CA ASN A 98 -2.53 -5.11 0.68
C ASN A 98 -2.38 -6.39 -0.18
N PRO A 99 -2.12 -7.57 0.41
CA PRO A 99 -1.90 -7.81 1.84
C PRO A 99 -0.47 -7.41 2.26
N VAL A 100 -0.38 -6.33 3.04
CA VAL A 100 0.87 -5.57 3.23
C VAL A 100 1.99 -6.42 3.83
N GLY A 101 1.67 -7.35 4.75
CA GLY A 101 2.67 -8.25 5.33
C GLY A 101 3.33 -9.19 4.30
N ILE A 102 2.56 -9.73 3.35
CA ILE A 102 3.10 -10.64 2.32
C ILE A 102 3.88 -9.83 1.27
N VAL A 103 3.33 -8.69 0.85
CA VAL A 103 3.96 -7.82 -0.16
C VAL A 103 5.28 -7.24 0.36
N THR A 104 5.27 -6.67 1.57
CA THR A 104 6.48 -6.16 2.21
C THR A 104 7.52 -7.25 2.44
N ARG A 105 7.11 -8.46 2.86
CA ARG A 105 8.03 -9.59 2.98
C ARG A 105 8.70 -9.93 1.65
N ALA A 106 7.94 -10.01 0.56
CA ALA A 106 8.49 -10.27 -0.76
C ALA A 106 9.49 -9.19 -1.21
N LEU A 107 9.19 -7.91 -0.95
CA LEU A 107 10.09 -6.79 -1.23
C LEU A 107 11.42 -6.93 -0.47
N LEU A 108 11.36 -7.28 0.82
CA LEU A 108 12.54 -7.46 1.67
C LEU A 108 13.38 -8.68 1.23
N GLU A 109 12.72 -9.81 0.93
CA GLU A 109 13.39 -11.02 0.43
C GLU A 109 14.06 -10.79 -0.94
N ALA A 110 13.50 -9.90 -1.77
CA ALA A 110 14.10 -9.46 -3.03
C ALA A 110 15.17 -8.36 -2.86
N GLY A 111 15.52 -7.98 -1.62
CA GLY A 111 16.59 -7.03 -1.32
C GLY A 111 16.23 -5.55 -1.55
N HIS A 112 14.94 -5.19 -1.53
CA HIS A 112 14.52 -3.79 -1.60
C HIS A 112 14.46 -3.15 -0.21
N ARG A 113 14.71 -1.84 -0.16
CA ARG A 113 14.57 -1.04 1.06
C ARG A 113 13.11 -0.62 1.22
N ALA A 114 12.34 -1.40 1.98
CA ALA A 114 10.89 -1.25 2.05
C ALA A 114 10.35 -1.22 3.49
N ILE A 115 9.27 -0.47 3.71
CA ILE A 115 8.47 -0.47 4.94
C ILE A 115 7.00 -0.64 4.55
N GLY A 116 6.33 -1.62 5.16
CA GLY A 116 4.89 -1.82 5.04
C GLY A 116 4.12 -1.03 6.09
N LEU A 117 3.06 -0.32 5.68
CA LEU A 117 2.21 0.46 6.57
C LEU A 117 0.77 -0.06 6.57
N CYS A 118 0.21 -0.16 7.78
CA CYS A 118 -1.18 -0.55 8.03
C CYS A 118 -1.84 0.46 8.96
N ASN A 119 -3.12 0.75 8.73
CA ASN A 119 -3.87 1.71 9.53
C ASN A 119 -4.59 1.09 10.75
N VAL A 120 -4.57 -0.24 10.91
CA VAL A 120 -5.31 -0.92 11.98
C VAL A 120 -4.84 -0.49 13.37
N ALA A 121 -3.53 -0.45 13.61
CA ALA A 121 -2.96 -0.10 14.92
C ALA A 121 -3.31 1.33 15.35
N ILE A 122 -3.10 2.32 14.47
CA ILE A 122 -3.47 3.73 14.73
C ILE A 122 -4.99 3.89 14.92
N GLY A 123 -5.79 3.08 14.23
CA GLY A 123 -7.24 3.01 14.43
C GLY A 123 -7.62 2.52 15.84
N PHE A 124 -6.96 1.47 16.33
CA PHE A 124 -7.19 0.99 17.70
C PHE A 124 -6.74 1.98 18.76
N GLN A 125 -5.55 2.57 18.63
CA GLN A 125 -5.03 3.58 19.57
C GLN A 125 -6.03 4.73 19.76
N ARG A 126 -6.51 5.31 18.65
CA ARG A 126 -7.48 6.40 18.67
C ARG A 126 -8.81 5.97 19.26
N ARG A 127 -9.32 4.80 18.88
CA ARG A 127 -10.58 4.27 19.42
C ARG A 127 -10.50 4.03 20.94
N PHE A 128 -9.39 3.52 21.44
CA PHE A 128 -9.22 3.31 22.88
C PHE A 128 -9.06 4.62 23.63
N ALA A 129 -8.35 5.59 23.07
CA ALA A 129 -8.25 6.94 23.63
C ALA A 129 -9.63 7.60 23.77
N ASP A 130 -10.46 7.52 22.72
CA ASP A 130 -11.84 8.03 22.72
C ASP A 130 -12.69 7.35 23.81
N LEU A 131 -12.58 6.02 23.96
CA LEU A 131 -13.31 5.26 24.98
C LEU A 131 -12.88 5.62 26.41
N LEU A 132 -11.62 6.01 26.60
CA LEU A 132 -11.05 6.36 27.89
C LEU A 132 -11.13 7.85 28.21
N GLY A 133 -11.52 8.69 27.24
CA GLY A 133 -11.57 10.14 27.39
C GLY A 133 -10.19 10.78 27.57
N VAL A 134 -9.14 10.21 26.96
CA VAL A 134 -7.75 10.69 27.05
C VAL A 134 -7.20 11.06 25.67
N ASP A 135 -6.07 11.78 25.62
CA ASP A 135 -5.40 12.00 24.34
C ASP A 135 -4.76 10.69 23.82
N HIS A 136 -4.80 10.48 22.51
CA HIS A 136 -4.26 9.28 21.87
C HIS A 136 -2.77 9.02 22.12
N THR A 137 -1.98 10.07 22.41
CA THR A 137 -0.57 9.92 22.78
C THR A 137 -0.36 9.27 24.15
N GLN A 138 -1.42 9.14 24.95
CA GLN A 138 -1.40 8.48 26.26
C GLN A 138 -1.74 6.98 26.20
N VAL A 139 -2.00 6.44 25.00
CA VAL A 139 -2.31 5.01 24.77
C VAL A 139 -1.18 4.38 23.97
N GLN A 140 -0.50 3.36 24.53
CA GLN A 140 0.62 2.63 23.91
C GLN A 140 0.23 1.18 23.56
#